data_AF-A0ABC8V0C4-F1
#
_entry.id   AF-A0ABC8V0C4-F1
#
_cell.length_a   1.000
_cell.length_b   1.000
_cell.length_c   1.000
_cell.angle_alpha   90.00
_cell.angle_beta   90.00
_cell.angle_gamma   90.00
#
_symmetry.space_group_name_H-M   'P 1'
#
loop_
_entity.id
_entity.type
_entity.pdbx_description
1 polymer ?
#
loop_
_entity_poly.entity_id
_entity_poly.type
_entity_poly.pdbx_seq_one_letter_code
_entity_poly.pdbx_strand_id
1 'polypeptide(L)' 'MKKSNADGRKTVLQRQIVYSFGDNYYFRKELKILNLLTGYIFLLDKFGRIRWQGFGLAAQEELSSLLSCTSLLLGEK' A
#
# COMPACT_ATOMS: atom_id res chain seq x y z
N MET A 1 19.26 35.89 6.79
CA MET A 1 17.81 35.84 6.55
C MET A 1 17.30 34.49 7.05
N LYS A 2 16.64 34.44 8.22
CA LYS A 2 16.01 33.22 8.75
C LYS A 2 14.85 32.84 7.82
N LYS A 3 14.90 31.68 7.18
CA LYS A 3 13.72 31.13 6.49
C LYS A 3 12.88 30.36 7.50
N SER A 4 11.61 30.75 7.50
CA SER A 4 10.56 30.52 8.47
C SER A 4 10.06 29.08 8.52
N ASN A 5 9.79 28.65 9.76
CA ASN A 5 8.81 27.67 10.24
C ASN A 5 8.53 26.43 9.37
N ALA A 6 9.06 25.31 9.86
CA ALA A 6 8.47 23.99 9.70
C ALA A 6 7.14 23.93 10.48
N ASP A 7 6.06 24.38 9.85
CA ASP A 7 4.71 24.11 10.35
C ASP A 7 3.74 23.97 9.18
N GLY A 8 2.97 22.88 9.17
CA GLY A 8 1.78 22.76 8.32
C GLY A 8 1.74 21.69 7.21
N ARG A 9 2.70 20.76 7.09
CA ARG A 9 2.49 19.59 6.20
C ARG A 9 1.65 18.53 6.91
N LYS A 10 0.35 18.79 7.02
CA LYS A 10 -0.64 17.72 7.20
C LYS A 10 -0.50 16.74 6.03
N THR A 11 0.21 15.65 6.33
CA THR A 11 0.15 14.28 5.80
C THR A 11 -1.01 13.96 4.83
N VAL A 12 -1.06 14.60 3.67
CA VAL A 12 -1.83 14.04 2.55
C VAL A 12 -0.98 12.90 2.02
N LEU A 13 -1.43 11.65 2.22
CA LEU A 13 -0.83 10.47 1.60
C LEU A 13 -0.66 10.78 0.10
N GLN A 14 0.58 10.93 -0.36
CA GLN A 14 0.85 11.19 -1.77
C GLN A 14 0.44 9.95 -2.56
N ARG A 15 -0.77 10.01 -3.15
CA ARG A 15 -1.24 8.97 -4.04
C ARG A 15 -0.51 9.10 -5.37
N GLN A 16 0.51 8.28 -5.57
CA GLN A 16 1.14 8.12 -6.87
C GLN A 16 0.42 7.01 -7.64
N ILE A 17 -0.18 7.35 -8.78
CA ILE A 17 -0.79 6.39 -9.70
C ILE A 17 0.20 6.18 -10.85
N VAL A 18 0.62 4.93 -11.06
CA VAL A 18 1.56 4.54 -12.12
C VAL A 18 0.89 3.47 -12.98
N TYR A 19 1.08 3.56 -14.29
CA TYR A 19 0.62 2.56 -15.25
C TYR A 19 1.82 1.86 -15.89
N SER A 20 1.76 0.54 -16.01
CA SER A 20 2.72 -0.28 -16.74
C SER A 20 1.96 -1.15 -17.73
N PHE A 21 2.42 -1.21 -18.97
CA PHE A 21 1.79 -1.94 -20.06
C PHE A 21 2.72 -3.05 -20.57
N GLY A 22 2.15 -4.08 -21.19
CA GLY A 22 2.88 -5.24 -21.70
C GLY A 22 2.80 -6.46 -20.78
N ASP A 23 3.64 -7.46 -21.06
CA ASP A 23 3.62 -8.70 -20.30
C ASP A 23 4.30 -8.54 -18.93
N ASN A 24 3.47 -8.51 -17.89
CA ASN A 24 3.90 -8.51 -16.49
C ASN A 24 3.83 -9.92 -15.87
N TYR A 25 3.98 -10.98 -16.68
CA TYR A 25 3.83 -12.38 -16.25
C TYR A 25 4.64 -12.72 -15.01
N TYR A 26 5.95 -12.44 -15.02
CA TYR A 26 6.82 -12.76 -13.89
C TYR A 26 6.41 -12.00 -12.63
N PHE A 27 6.10 -10.71 -12.74
CA PHE A 27 5.64 -9.91 -11.61
C PHE A 27 4.34 -10.46 -11.00
N ARG A 28 3.35 -10.79 -11.85
CA ARG A 28 2.10 -11.40 -11.41
C ARG A 28 2.32 -12.77 -10.77
N LYS A 29 3.21 -13.58 -11.33
CA LYS A 29 3.55 -14.91 -10.84
C LYS A 29 4.16 -14.84 -9.44
N GLU A 30 5.15 -13.97 -9.23
CA GLU A 30 5.78 -13.79 -7.92
C GLU A 30 4.80 -13.25 -6.87
N LEU A 31 3.90 -12.35 -7.25
CA LEU A 31 2.85 -11.81 -6.36
C LEU A 31 1.60 -12.69 -6.23
N LYS A 32 1.56 -13.86 -6.90
CA LYS A 32 0.40 -14.76 -6.91
C LYS A 32 -0.90 -14.07 -7.38
N ILE A 33 -0.80 -13.15 -8.33
CA ILE A 33 -1.94 -12.53 -9.01
C ILE A 33 -2.45 -13.53 -10.06
N LEU A 34 -3.41 -14.35 -9.66
CA LEU A 34 -3.97 -15.42 -10.49
C LEU A 34 -5.15 -14.94 -11.35
N ASN A 35 -5.98 -14.04 -10.83
CA ASN A 35 -7.17 -13.55 -11.51
C ASN A 35 -6.99 -12.10 -11.94
N LEU A 36 -6.91 -11.85 -13.25
CA LEU A 36 -6.69 -10.49 -13.79
C LEU A 36 -7.89 -9.55 -13.61
N LEU A 37 -9.07 -10.06 -13.29
CA LEU A 37 -10.29 -9.29 -13.05
C LEU A 37 -10.48 -8.94 -11.57
N THR A 38 -9.58 -9.40 -10.70
CA THR A 38 -9.62 -9.14 -9.26
C THR A 38 -8.68 -8.01 -8.91
N GLY A 39 -9.15 -7.04 -8.13
CA GLY A 39 -8.28 -6.03 -7.53
C GLY A 39 -7.41 -6.65 -6.43
N TYR A 40 -6.12 -6.34 -6.40
CA TYR A 40 -5.19 -6.79 -5.36
C TYR A 40 -4.59 -5.59 -4.64
N ILE A 41 -4.39 -5.73 -3.33
CA ILE A 41 -3.79 -4.71 -2.47
C ILE A 41 -2.67 -5.38 -1.67
N PHE A 42 -1.49 -4.75 -1.64
CA PHE A 42 -0.35 -5.21 -0.86
C PHE A 42 0.15 -4.09 0.04
N LEU A 43 0.43 -4.42 1.30
CA LEU A 43 1.18 -3.56 2.22
C LEU A 43 2.64 -4.00 2.19
N LEU A 44 3.54 -3.08 1.81
CA LEU A 44 4.97 -3.33 1.74
C LEU A 44 5.70 -2.58 2.86
N ASP A 45 6.74 -3.20 3.42
CA ASP A 45 7.69 -2.49 4.29
C ASP A 45 8.81 -1.79 3.49
N LYS A 46 9.69 -1.09 4.20
CA LYS A 46 10.85 -0.38 3.62
C LYS A 46 11.87 -1.30 2.92
N PHE A 47 11.80 -2.60 3.15
CA PHE A 47 12.65 -3.61 2.52
C PHE A 47 11.95 -4.30 1.34
N GLY A 48 10.75 -3.86 0.97
CA GLY A 48 9.96 -4.45 -0.11
C GLY A 48 9.26 -5.75 0.26
N ARG A 49 9.18 -6.12 1.55
CA ARG A 49 8.52 -7.35 1.99
C ARG A 49 7.03 -7.12 2.11
N ILE A 50 6.24 -8.08 1.66
CA ILE A 50 4.78 -8.08 1.84
C ILE A 50 4.48 -8.35 3.33
N ARG A 51 3.80 -7.39 3.98
CA ARG A 51 3.37 -7.49 5.38
C ARG A 51 1.90 -7.82 5.51
N TRP A 52 1.11 -7.48 4.49
CA TRP A 52 -0.30 -7.77 4.40
C TRP A 52 -0.72 -7.84 2.93
N GLN A 53 -1.72 -8.65 2.62
CA GLN A 53 -2.30 -8.77 1.28
C GLN A 53 -3.83 -8.87 1.38
N GLY A 54 -4.51 -8.33 0.38
CA GLY A 54 -5.96 -8.43 0.20
C GLY A 54 -6.32 -8.51 -1.28
N PHE A 55 -7.48 -9.08 -1.58
CA PHE A 55 -7.96 -9.23 -2.95
C PHE A 55 -9.48 -9.19 -3.01
N GLY A 56 -10.03 -8.70 -4.12
CA GLY A 56 -11.47 -8.59 -4.32
C GLY A 56 -12.02 -7.23 -3.92
N LEU A 57 -13.21 -7.22 -3.33
CA LEU A 57 -13.87 -6.01 -2.86
C LEU A 57 -13.40 -5.72 -1.44
N ALA A 58 -12.91 -4.50 -1.19
CA ALA A 58 -12.46 -4.09 0.13
C ALA A 58 -13.65 -3.95 1.09
N ALA A 59 -13.89 -4.98 1.89
CA ALA A 59 -14.87 -4.93 2.98
C ALA A 59 -14.35 -4.07 4.15
N GLN A 60 -15.24 -3.58 5.00
CA GLN A 60 -14.86 -2.69 6.11
C GLN A 60 -13.93 -3.40 7.10
N GLU A 61 -14.10 -4.70 7.27
CA GLU A 61 -13.30 -5.56 8.14
C GLU A 61 -11.88 -5.70 7.59
N GLU A 62 -11.73 -5.84 6.28
CA GLU A 62 -10.43 -5.92 5.61
C GLU A 62 -9.66 -4.61 5.71
N LEU A 63 -10.37 -3.48 5.52
CA LEU A 63 -9.79 -2.15 5.73
C LEU A 63 -9.32 -1.97 7.17
N SER A 64 -10.13 -2.39 8.14
CA SER A 64 -9.79 -2.33 9.56
C SER A 64 -8.57 -3.19 9.90
N SER A 65 -8.48 -4.40 9.31
CA SER A 65 -7.33 -5.30 9.44
C SER A 65 -6.05 -4.69 8.85
N LEU A 66 -6.14 -4.09 7.65
CA LEU A 66 -5.03 -3.39 7.01
C LEU A 66 -4.51 -2.24 7.87
N LEU A 67 -5.41 -1.39 8.37
CA LEU A 67 -5.05 -0.25 9.23
C LEU A 67 -4.43 -0.72 10.54
N SER A 68 -5.02 -1.71 11.21
CA SER A 68 -4.48 -2.28 12.44
C SER A 68 -3.08 -2.86 12.23
N CYS A 69 -2.86 -3.63 11.15
CA CYS A 69 -1.55 -4.14 10.78
C CYS A 69 -0.55 -2.99 10.55
N THR A 70 -0.98 -1.93 9.87
CA THR A 70 -0.14 -0.77 9.57
C THR A 70 0.28 -0.05 10.86
N SER A 71 -0.66 0.25 11.77
CA SER A 71 -0.36 0.89 13.06
C SER A 71 0.60 0.05 13.91
N LEU A 72 0.40 -1.28 13.96
CA LEU A 72 1.33 -2.20 14.64
C LEU A 72 2.75 -2.14 14.07
N LEU A 73 2.90 -2.04 12.74
CA LEU A 73 4.21 -1.97 12.09
C LEU A 73 4.89 -0.60 12.28
N LEU A 74 4.11 0.46 12.38
CA LEU A 74 4.59 1.81 12.68
C LEU A 74 4.90 2.00 14.18
N GLY A 75 4.45 1.09 15.04
CA GLY A 75 4.55 1.23 16.49
C GLY A 75 3.59 2.28 17.05
N GLU A 76 2.54 2.62 16.29
CA GLU A 76 1.47 3.50 16.71
C GLU A 76 0.49 2.67 17.57
N LYS A 77 0.25 3.12 18.82
CA LYS A 77 -0.71 2.49 19.74
C LYS A 77 -2.10 3.09 19.58
#